data_AF-A0A6I9UX43-F1
#
_entry.id   AF-A0A6I9UX43-F1
#
_cell.length_a   1.000
_cell.length_b   1.000
_cell.length_c   1.000
_cell.angle_alpha   90.00
_cell.angle_beta   90.00
_cell.angle_gamma   90.00
#
_symmetry.space_group_name_H-M   'P 1'
#
loop_
_entity.id
_entity.type
_entity.pdbx_description
1 polymer ?
#
loop_
_entity_poly.entity_id
_entity_poly.type
_entity_poly.pdbx_seq_one_letter_code
_entity_poly.pdbx_strand_id
1 'polypeptide(L)'
;MLSSHLTVAYPLFLASLIILSPNASSAFTNDFCKMKCGTRRHTLCNQVKAHNCSNKSYHIYSSAELEDLDLRSQLIMAHNGLRERIASRMHVADMVLSKWSKQLASMAENWALQCRPYEDDECAHTSLPMNVRTLLNMSQANQEEMFVAMNRFCFTSLYLPRELLEIVFNRWYFEKDHMQAPKKRNFQNQTLALLSGENNFTHLADPRIRRIGCSVARYDNTYCIFCFYDPYYRHTEGMLFSHGPPATHCPWQYPLKGLNFPNMCTRNIFLDADEVNFVADKIHIST
;
A
#
# COMPACT_ATOMS: atom_id res chain seq x y z
N MET A 1 -54.46 2.51 57.85
CA MET A 1 -53.93 2.84 56.50
C MET A 1 -52.51 3.31 56.67
N LEU A 2 -51.56 2.38 56.58
CA LEU A 2 -50.13 2.61 56.83
C LEU A 2 -49.36 2.03 55.64
N SER A 3 -48.58 2.92 55.03
CA SER A 3 -47.79 2.74 53.82
C SER A 3 -46.59 1.82 54.09
N SER A 4 -46.51 0.72 53.36
CA SER A 4 -45.38 -0.22 53.41
C SER A 4 -44.34 0.13 52.34
N HIS A 5 -43.11 0.35 52.82
CA HIS A 5 -41.91 0.65 52.06
C HIS A 5 -41.55 -0.46 51.05
N LEU A 6 -41.29 -0.09 49.78
CA LEU A 6 -40.47 -0.88 48.87
C LEU A 6 -39.14 -0.14 48.65
N THR A 7 -38.10 -0.64 49.30
CA THR A 7 -36.70 -0.31 49.04
C THR A 7 -36.24 -1.01 47.76
N VAL A 8 -35.98 -0.22 46.70
CA VAL A 8 -35.35 -0.71 45.46
C VAL A 8 -33.83 -0.65 45.65
N ALA A 9 -33.21 -1.83 45.81
CA ALA A 9 -31.76 -1.98 45.82
C ALA A 9 -31.24 -1.97 44.38
N TYR A 10 -30.50 -0.93 44.01
CA TYR A 10 -29.70 -0.92 42.78
C TYR A 10 -28.37 -1.64 43.04
N PRO A 11 -28.04 -2.73 42.34
CA PRO A 11 -26.69 -3.25 42.39
C PRO A 11 -25.78 -2.33 41.58
N LEU A 12 -24.85 -1.68 42.29
CA LEU A 12 -23.60 -1.12 41.79
C LEU A 12 -22.83 -2.21 41.03
N PHE A 13 -23.01 -2.26 39.71
CA PHE A 13 -22.27 -3.15 38.82
C PHE A 13 -21.93 -2.42 37.51
N LEU A 14 -21.15 -1.34 37.60
CA LEU A 14 -20.66 -0.65 36.39
C LEU A 14 -19.33 0.10 36.58
N ALA A 15 -18.50 -0.33 37.54
CA ALA A 15 -17.21 0.32 37.79
C ALA A 15 -16.11 -0.68 38.15
N SER A 16 -15.92 -1.75 37.36
CA SER A 16 -14.74 -2.63 37.44
C SER A 16 -14.51 -3.39 36.13
N LEU A 17 -14.31 -2.68 35.02
CA LEU A 17 -13.84 -3.29 33.77
C LEU A 17 -12.98 -2.29 32.97
N ILE A 18 -12.11 -1.58 33.69
CA ILE A 18 -10.99 -0.86 33.12
C ILE A 18 -9.78 -1.32 33.93
N ILE A 19 -8.66 -1.53 33.25
CA ILE A 19 -7.37 -2.02 33.75
C ILE A 19 -7.28 -3.56 33.83
N LEU A 20 -6.85 -4.16 32.71
CA LEU A 20 -5.54 -4.84 32.59
C LEU A 20 -5.45 -5.53 31.21
N SER A 21 -5.15 -4.75 30.18
CA SER A 21 -4.41 -5.25 29.02
C SER A 21 -3.26 -4.29 28.71
N PRO A 22 -2.23 -4.21 29.59
CA PRO A 22 -1.10 -3.30 29.40
C PRO A 22 -0.11 -3.82 28.32
N ASN A 23 -0.57 -4.60 27.35
CA ASN A 23 0.23 -5.12 26.24
C ASN A 23 -0.68 -5.40 25.03
N ALA A 24 -1.29 -4.37 24.46
CA ALA A 24 -1.60 -4.38 23.03
C ALA A 24 -0.40 -3.82 22.25
N SER A 25 0.80 -4.25 22.62
CA SER A 25 1.98 -4.11 21.77
C SER A 25 1.69 -4.92 20.51
N SER A 26 1.65 -4.23 19.37
CA SER A 26 1.35 -4.78 18.05
C SER A 26 1.87 -6.21 17.88
N ALA A 27 0.97 -7.15 17.60
CA ALA A 27 1.30 -8.54 17.27
C ALA A 27 1.96 -8.70 15.87
N PHE A 28 2.82 -7.73 15.49
CA PHE A 28 3.41 -7.59 14.17
C PHE A 28 4.90 -7.26 14.26
N THR A 29 5.66 -8.02 15.04
CA THR A 29 7.13 -7.98 14.98
C THR A 29 7.63 -9.14 14.14
N ASN A 30 7.30 -9.15 12.85
CA ASN A 30 8.06 -9.98 11.92
C ASN A 30 9.51 -9.48 11.97
N ASP A 31 10.43 -10.34 12.39
CA ASP A 31 11.86 -10.02 12.41
C ASP A 31 12.38 -10.00 10.96
N PHE A 32 12.16 -8.87 10.28
CA PHE A 32 12.59 -8.66 8.89
C PHE A 32 14.10 -8.89 8.70
N CYS A 33 14.90 -8.85 9.76
CA CYS A 33 16.33 -9.14 9.70
C CYS A 33 16.66 -10.62 9.54
N LYS A 34 15.74 -11.52 9.87
CA LYS A 34 15.85 -12.95 9.57
C LYS A 34 15.37 -13.29 8.17
N MET A 35 14.54 -12.45 7.57
CA MET A 35 14.08 -12.61 6.19
C MET A 35 15.19 -12.25 5.21
N LYS A 36 15.37 -13.10 4.19
CA LYS A 36 16.30 -12.88 3.09
C LYS A 36 15.53 -12.71 1.79
N CYS A 37 16.03 -11.80 0.96
CA CYS A 37 15.55 -11.58 -0.39
C CYS A 37 16.70 -11.92 -1.33
N GLY A 38 16.73 -13.17 -1.81
CA GLY A 38 17.89 -13.67 -2.55
C GLY A 38 19.16 -13.64 -1.69
N THR A 39 20.10 -12.77 -2.06
CA THR A 39 21.39 -12.64 -1.34
C THR A 39 21.39 -11.53 -0.28
N ARG A 40 20.44 -10.59 -0.37
CA ARG A 40 20.33 -9.44 0.54
C ARG A 40 19.39 -9.73 1.71
N ARG A 41 19.59 -8.97 2.80
CA ARG A 41 18.62 -8.88 3.90
C ARG A 41 17.41 -8.07 3.45
N HIS A 42 16.28 -8.28 4.12
CA HIS A 42 15.08 -7.51 3.84
C HIS A 42 15.31 -6.00 4.00
N THR A 43 14.73 -5.16 3.15
CA THR A 43 14.92 -3.68 3.19
C THR A 43 14.41 -3.04 4.48
N LEU A 44 13.44 -3.67 5.15
CA LEU A 44 13.00 -3.28 6.50
C LEU A 44 13.95 -3.75 7.62
N CYS A 45 14.94 -4.60 7.33
CA CYS A 45 16.00 -4.91 8.28
C CYS A 45 16.90 -3.70 8.44
N ASN A 46 16.62 -2.91 9.47
CA ASN A 46 17.20 -1.60 9.71
C ASN A 46 18.70 -1.73 10.09
N GLN A 47 19.58 -1.73 9.09
CA GLN A 47 21.04 -1.64 9.28
C GLN A 47 21.71 -0.63 8.34
N VAL A 48 21.03 0.44 7.91
CA VAL A 48 21.75 1.54 7.26
C VAL A 48 22.40 2.42 8.34
N LYS A 49 23.40 1.86 9.06
CA LYS A 49 24.27 2.61 9.98
C LYS A 49 25.31 3.46 9.24
N ALA A 50 25.45 3.25 7.93
CA ALA A 50 26.30 4.05 7.07
C ALA A 50 25.51 4.34 5.78
N HIS A 51 25.19 5.61 5.56
CA HIS A 51 24.68 6.07 4.27
C HIS A 51 25.68 5.64 3.21
N ASN A 52 25.30 4.75 2.30
CA ASN A 52 26.19 4.29 1.23
C ASN A 52 26.32 5.32 0.09
N CYS A 53 26.06 6.58 0.44
CA CYS A 53 26.00 7.75 -0.41
C CYS A 53 27.37 8.42 -0.45
N SER A 54 28.41 7.66 -0.80
CA SER A 54 29.78 8.18 -0.84
C SER A 54 29.85 9.38 -1.80
N ASN A 55 30.21 10.56 -1.28
CA ASN A 55 30.49 11.82 -2.01
C ASN A 55 29.31 12.53 -2.70
N LYS A 56 28.05 12.19 -2.41
CA LYS A 56 26.88 12.91 -2.96
C LYS A 56 26.20 13.74 -1.90
N SER A 57 25.77 14.96 -2.24
CA SER A 57 24.80 15.66 -1.42
C SER A 57 23.48 14.90 -1.54
N TYR A 58 22.84 14.55 -0.44
CA TYR A 58 21.54 13.90 -0.50
C TYR A 58 20.62 14.40 0.60
N HIS A 59 19.33 14.29 0.33
CA HIS A 59 18.27 14.57 1.29
C HIS A 59 17.12 13.59 1.03
N ILE A 60 16.72 12.87 2.06
CA ILE A 60 15.60 11.93 1.98
C ILE A 60 14.47 12.55 2.76
N TYR A 61 13.36 12.81 2.07
CA TYR A 61 12.16 13.36 2.67
C TYR A 61 11.51 12.24 3.50
N SER A 62 11.52 12.41 4.81
CA SER A 62 10.86 11.50 5.75
C SER A 62 9.34 11.55 5.59
N SER A 63 8.64 10.51 6.04
CA SER A 63 7.17 10.47 6.03
C SER A 63 6.54 11.68 6.75
N ALA A 64 7.17 12.21 7.80
CA ALA A 64 6.72 13.42 8.47
C ALA A 64 6.86 14.66 7.58
N GLU A 65 8.01 14.82 6.89
CA GLU A 65 8.19 15.92 5.93
C GLU A 65 7.23 15.81 4.74
N LEU A 66 6.96 14.59 4.26
CA LEU A 66 5.95 14.37 3.22
C LEU A 66 4.53 14.73 3.68
N GLU A 67 4.23 14.57 4.96
CA GLU A 67 2.96 14.98 5.56
C GLU A 67 2.88 16.50 5.69
N ASP A 68 3.93 17.13 6.20
CA ASP A 68 4.01 18.60 6.35
C ASP A 68 3.92 19.32 5.00
N LEU A 69 4.41 18.70 3.93
CA LEU A 69 4.32 19.18 2.56
C LEU A 69 3.00 18.82 1.85
N ASP A 70 2.07 18.14 2.54
CA ASP A 70 0.85 17.52 1.98
C ASP A 70 1.10 16.51 0.83
N LEU A 71 2.36 16.17 0.57
CA LEU A 71 2.73 15.29 -0.53
C LEU A 71 2.23 13.86 -0.28
N ARG A 72 2.15 13.41 0.98
CA ARG A 72 1.57 12.10 1.33
C ARG A 72 0.12 11.99 0.83
N SER A 73 -0.71 12.98 1.14
CA SER A 73 -2.13 13.02 0.73
C SER A 73 -2.25 13.05 -0.78
N GLN A 74 -1.45 13.89 -1.43
CA GLN A 74 -1.45 14.01 -2.89
C GLN A 74 -0.98 12.72 -3.57
N LEU A 75 0.01 12.03 -3.01
CA LEU A 75 0.48 10.75 -3.51
C LEU A 75 -0.63 9.69 -3.48
N ILE A 76 -1.30 9.49 -2.34
CA ILE A 76 -2.34 8.47 -2.25
C ILE A 76 -3.57 8.83 -3.10
N MET A 77 -3.92 10.11 -3.17
CA MET A 77 -5.00 10.60 -4.04
C MET A 77 -4.68 10.40 -5.52
N ALA A 78 -3.45 10.70 -5.95
CA ALA A 78 -3.03 10.51 -7.34
C ALA A 78 -2.99 9.01 -7.72
N HIS A 79 -2.48 8.13 -6.84
CA HIS A 79 -2.53 6.68 -7.06
C HIS A 79 -3.98 6.20 -7.26
N ASN A 80 -4.87 6.51 -6.31
CA ASN A 80 -6.26 6.05 -6.38
C ASN A 80 -7.03 6.70 -7.52
N GLY A 81 -6.81 7.98 -7.81
CA GLY A 81 -7.43 8.66 -8.96
C GLY A 81 -7.01 8.05 -10.30
N LEU A 82 -5.75 7.62 -10.43
CA LEU A 82 -5.29 6.95 -11.64
C LEU A 82 -5.80 5.50 -11.72
N ARG A 83 -5.84 4.77 -10.60
CA ARG A 83 -6.42 3.42 -10.52
C ARG A 83 -7.92 3.42 -10.82
N GLU A 84 -8.66 4.40 -10.35
CA GLU A 84 -10.07 4.65 -10.68
C GLU A 84 -10.26 4.84 -12.20
N ARG A 85 -9.43 5.68 -12.82
CA ARG A 85 -9.42 5.87 -14.28
C ARG A 85 -9.10 4.57 -15.02
N ILE A 86 -8.11 3.83 -14.55
CA ILE A 86 -7.72 2.52 -15.13
C ILE A 86 -8.87 1.54 -15.04
N ALA A 87 -9.53 1.43 -13.88
CA ALA A 87 -10.66 0.53 -13.68
C ALA A 87 -11.78 0.82 -14.67
N SER A 88 -12.12 2.10 -14.86
CA SER A 88 -13.09 2.54 -15.87
C SER A 88 -12.65 2.21 -17.31
N ARG A 89 -11.42 2.55 -17.70
CA ARG A 89 -10.94 2.44 -19.10
C ARG A 89 -10.62 1.03 -19.53
N MET A 90 -10.14 0.18 -18.61
CA MET A 90 -9.75 -1.20 -18.88
C MET A 90 -10.82 -2.21 -18.44
N HIS A 91 -11.94 -1.74 -17.90
CA HIS A 91 -13.01 -2.57 -17.37
C HIS A 91 -12.50 -3.54 -16.30
N VAL A 92 -11.79 -3.00 -15.29
CA VAL A 92 -11.32 -3.78 -14.14
C VAL A 92 -12.42 -3.79 -13.08
N ALA A 93 -13.04 -4.95 -12.87
CA ALA A 93 -14.21 -5.10 -12.02
C ALA A 93 -13.89 -5.30 -10.53
N ASP A 94 -12.63 -5.55 -10.19
CA ASP A 94 -12.15 -5.96 -8.86
C ASP A 94 -11.04 -5.05 -8.29
N MET A 95 -10.87 -3.84 -8.84
CA MET A 95 -9.84 -2.88 -8.42
C MET A 95 -10.02 -2.43 -6.96
N VAL A 96 -9.10 -2.78 -6.07
CA VAL A 96 -9.15 -2.41 -4.65
C VAL A 96 -8.61 -1.00 -4.42
N LEU A 97 -9.33 -0.23 -3.60
CA LEU A 97 -8.91 1.08 -3.08
C LEU A 97 -7.71 0.92 -2.17
N SER A 98 -6.61 1.58 -2.52
CA SER A 98 -5.38 1.49 -1.76
C SER A 98 -5.33 2.53 -0.65
N LYS A 99 -4.63 2.19 0.44
CA LYS A 99 -4.40 3.06 1.60
C LYS A 99 -2.90 3.32 1.80
N TRP A 100 -2.57 4.40 2.48
CA TRP A 100 -1.18 4.65 2.86
C TRP A 100 -0.70 3.59 3.84
N SER A 101 0.58 3.22 3.81
CA SER A 101 1.19 2.31 4.76
C SER A 101 2.52 2.87 5.23
N LYS A 102 2.60 3.21 6.52
CA LYS A 102 3.84 3.67 7.17
C LYS A 102 4.97 2.66 7.00
N GLN A 103 4.66 1.36 7.10
CA GLN A 103 5.63 0.29 6.91
C GLN A 103 6.25 0.30 5.51
N LEU A 104 5.44 0.46 4.46
CA LEU A 104 5.94 0.56 3.08
C LEU A 104 6.68 1.88 2.82
N ALA A 105 6.25 2.98 3.46
CA ALA A 105 6.96 4.25 3.39
C ALA A 105 8.36 4.14 4.01
N SER A 106 8.48 3.51 5.19
CA SER A 106 9.78 3.20 5.79
C SER A 106 10.63 2.26 4.92
N MET A 107 10.00 1.33 4.20
CA MET A 107 10.71 0.50 3.21
C MET A 107 11.29 1.36 2.07
N ALA A 108 10.51 2.32 1.56
CA ALA A 108 10.94 3.27 0.54
C ALA A 108 12.07 4.20 1.02
N GLU A 109 11.97 4.71 2.25
CA GLU A 109 13.03 5.53 2.88
C GLU A 109 14.33 4.72 3.05
N ASN A 110 14.22 3.49 3.57
CA ASN A 110 15.36 2.59 3.72
C ASN A 110 16.01 2.24 2.38
N TRP A 111 15.22 2.10 1.32
CA TRP A 111 15.73 1.91 -0.03
C TRP A 111 16.46 3.16 -0.52
N ALA A 112 15.88 4.34 -0.32
CA ALA A 112 16.49 5.61 -0.68
C ALA A 112 17.86 5.82 0.04
N LEU A 113 17.98 5.37 1.28
CA LEU A 113 19.23 5.41 2.07
C LEU A 113 20.36 4.55 1.47
N GLN A 114 20.06 3.62 0.56
CA GLN A 114 21.07 2.83 -0.15
C GLN A 114 21.80 3.63 -1.24
N CYS A 115 21.27 4.78 -1.67
CA CYS A 115 21.85 5.62 -2.73
C CYS A 115 22.08 4.89 -4.06
N ARG A 116 21.17 3.96 -4.39
CA ARG A 116 21.17 3.20 -5.64
C ARG A 116 19.86 3.43 -6.41
N PRO A 117 19.60 4.67 -6.85
CA PRO A 117 18.29 5.05 -7.40
C PRO A 117 17.88 4.30 -8.67
N TYR A 118 18.84 3.69 -9.37
CA TYR A 118 18.62 2.97 -10.63
C TYR A 118 18.67 1.45 -10.46
N GLU A 119 18.92 0.93 -9.26
CA GLU A 119 18.83 -0.51 -8.97
C GLU A 119 17.41 -0.87 -8.51
N ASP A 120 17.04 -2.13 -8.69
CA ASP A 120 15.85 -2.73 -8.10
C ASP A 120 16.15 -3.29 -6.71
N ASP A 121 15.17 -3.17 -5.81
CA ASP A 121 15.20 -3.89 -4.53
C ASP A 121 14.97 -5.38 -4.79
N GLU A 122 15.95 -6.23 -4.42
CA GLU A 122 15.80 -7.69 -4.51
C GLU A 122 14.54 -8.18 -3.77
N CYS A 123 14.16 -7.51 -2.67
CA CYS A 123 12.92 -7.80 -1.92
C CYS A 123 11.64 -7.48 -2.68
N ALA A 124 11.70 -6.51 -3.59
CA ALA A 124 10.58 -6.26 -4.47
C ALA A 124 10.38 -7.39 -5.49
N HIS A 125 11.33 -8.32 -5.65
CA HIS A 125 11.30 -9.39 -6.66
C HIS A 125 11.25 -10.81 -6.06
N THR A 126 10.95 -10.96 -4.77
CA THR A 126 11.02 -12.27 -4.07
C THR A 126 9.83 -13.19 -4.28
N SER A 127 8.72 -12.70 -4.83
CA SER A 127 7.51 -13.53 -4.99
C SER A 127 7.71 -14.60 -6.06
N LEU A 128 7.51 -15.87 -5.69
CA LEU A 128 7.43 -16.95 -6.69
C LEU A 128 6.18 -16.75 -7.58
N PRO A 129 6.30 -16.94 -8.90
CA PRO A 129 5.15 -16.88 -9.79
C PRO A 129 4.07 -17.87 -9.39
N MET A 130 2.83 -17.39 -9.26
CA MET A 130 1.68 -18.20 -8.85
C MET A 130 0.75 -18.50 -10.03
N ASN A 131 0.06 -19.65 -9.99
CA ASN A 131 -0.97 -19.99 -10.97
C ASN A 131 -2.29 -19.25 -10.68
N VAL A 132 -3.15 -19.14 -11.70
CA VAL A 132 -4.44 -18.45 -11.65
C VAL A 132 -5.33 -18.92 -10.48
N ARG A 133 -5.46 -20.23 -10.27
CA ARG A 133 -6.35 -20.78 -9.24
C ARG A 133 -5.87 -20.43 -7.83
N THR A 134 -4.56 -20.46 -7.60
CA THR A 134 -3.98 -19.99 -6.34
C THR A 134 -4.30 -18.51 -6.14
N LEU A 135 -3.99 -17.66 -7.12
CA LEU A 135 -4.20 -16.21 -7.02
C LEU A 135 -5.64 -15.81 -6.71
N LEU A 136 -6.62 -16.44 -7.35
CA LEU A 136 -8.05 -16.16 -7.10
C LEU A 136 -8.50 -16.60 -5.71
N ASN A 137 -7.90 -17.66 -5.18
CA ASN A 137 -8.26 -18.24 -3.88
C ASN A 137 -7.45 -17.66 -2.71
N MET A 138 -6.54 -16.70 -2.95
CA MET A 138 -5.79 -16.04 -1.87
C MET A 138 -6.73 -15.17 -1.04
N SER A 139 -7.42 -15.82 -0.10
CA SER A 139 -8.40 -15.20 0.79
C SER A 139 -7.71 -14.54 1.99
N GLN A 140 -6.55 -15.04 2.39
CA GLN A 140 -5.68 -14.48 3.40
C GLN A 140 -4.28 -15.01 3.06
N ALA A 141 -3.41 -14.18 2.52
CA ALA A 141 -2.01 -14.57 2.62
C ALA A 141 -1.67 -14.58 4.11
N ASN A 142 -1.19 -15.73 4.59
CA ASN A 142 -0.42 -15.81 5.82
C ASN A 142 0.52 -14.60 5.82
N GLN A 143 0.30 -13.67 6.75
CA GLN A 143 0.96 -12.37 6.81
C GLN A 143 2.46 -12.47 7.19
N GLU A 144 3.03 -13.67 7.11
CA GLU A 144 4.42 -13.96 7.42
C GLU A 144 5.35 -13.48 6.29
N GLU A 145 4.89 -13.51 5.04
CA GLU A 145 5.66 -13.06 3.87
C GLU A 145 5.05 -11.81 3.22
N MET A 146 5.81 -10.72 3.19
CA MET A 146 5.42 -9.48 2.52
C MET A 146 5.90 -9.52 1.07
N PHE A 147 4.98 -9.71 0.13
CA PHE A 147 5.28 -9.64 -1.29
C PHE A 147 4.97 -8.25 -1.79
N VAL A 148 6.01 -7.54 -2.24
CA VAL A 148 5.89 -6.16 -2.65
C VAL A 148 6.33 -5.99 -4.09
N ALA A 149 5.83 -4.95 -4.74
CA ALA A 149 6.42 -4.38 -5.95
C ALA A 149 6.97 -2.99 -5.63
N MET A 150 7.89 -2.51 -6.47
CA MET A 150 8.44 -1.16 -6.37
C MET A 150 8.28 -0.45 -7.71
N ASN A 151 7.75 0.76 -7.67
CA ASN A 151 7.92 1.73 -8.75
C ASN A 151 9.03 2.71 -8.37
N ARG A 152 9.79 3.11 -9.39
CA ARG A 152 10.76 4.20 -9.28
C ARG A 152 10.61 5.19 -10.42
N PHE A 153 10.92 6.45 -10.13
CA PHE A 153 11.15 7.46 -11.15
C PHE A 153 12.17 8.46 -10.64
N CYS A 154 13.13 8.82 -11.49
CA CYS A 154 14.14 9.82 -11.19
C CYS A 154 14.26 10.82 -12.33
N PHE A 155 14.48 12.09 -12.01
CA PHE A 155 14.70 13.15 -12.99
C PHE A 155 15.61 14.23 -12.40
N THR A 156 16.30 14.94 -13.29
CA THR A 156 17.23 16.00 -12.90
C THR A 156 16.51 17.33 -12.77
N SER A 157 16.64 18.00 -11.62
CA SER A 157 16.14 19.35 -11.37
C SER A 157 16.92 20.03 -10.23
N LEU A 158 17.05 21.35 -10.30
CA LEU A 158 17.67 22.15 -9.23
C LEU A 158 16.79 22.27 -7.97
N TYR A 159 15.47 22.23 -8.16
CA TYR A 159 14.46 22.36 -7.10
C TYR A 159 13.43 21.24 -7.20
N LEU A 160 12.76 20.93 -6.10
CA LEU A 160 11.62 20.01 -6.09
C LEU A 160 10.50 20.65 -6.94
N PRO A 161 10.16 20.10 -8.12
CA PRO A 161 9.15 20.72 -8.97
C PRO A 161 7.77 20.53 -8.34
N ARG A 162 6.91 21.53 -8.51
CA ARG A 162 5.51 21.44 -8.07
C ARG A 162 4.76 20.36 -8.84
N GLU A 163 5.18 20.11 -10.08
CA GLU A 163 4.64 19.16 -11.03
C GLU A 163 5.22 17.74 -10.85
N LEU A 164 5.98 17.48 -9.77
CA LEU A 164 6.63 16.19 -9.51
C LEU A 164 5.68 15.01 -9.75
N LEU A 165 4.51 15.06 -9.10
CA LEU A 165 3.55 13.96 -9.16
C LEU A 165 2.99 13.78 -10.56
N GLU A 166 2.66 14.87 -11.26
CA GLU A 166 2.17 14.82 -12.63
C GLU A 166 3.17 14.13 -13.56
N ILE A 167 4.46 14.49 -13.46
CA ILE A 167 5.53 13.88 -14.27
C ILE A 167 5.64 12.39 -13.97
N VAL A 168 5.71 12.02 -12.68
CA VAL A 168 5.86 10.64 -12.21
C VAL A 168 4.70 9.76 -12.69
N PHE A 169 3.46 10.17 -12.40
CA PHE A 169 2.27 9.38 -12.73
C PHE A 169 2.01 9.32 -14.23
N ASN A 170 2.29 10.39 -14.98
CA ASN A 170 2.25 10.32 -16.44
C ASN A 170 3.25 9.29 -16.96
N ARG A 171 4.51 9.33 -16.48
CA ARG A 171 5.53 8.37 -16.91
C ARG A 171 5.09 6.94 -16.64
N TRP A 172 4.67 6.62 -15.41
CA TRP A 172 4.22 5.27 -15.06
C TRP A 172 2.97 4.87 -15.82
N TYR A 173 2.00 5.77 -16.02
CA TYR A 173 0.77 5.46 -16.75
C TYR A 173 1.01 5.09 -18.21
N PHE A 174 1.88 5.83 -18.90
CA PHE A 174 2.13 5.64 -20.33
C PHE A 174 3.02 4.43 -20.65
N GLU A 175 3.64 3.78 -19.66
CA GLU A 175 4.32 2.50 -19.90
C GLU A 175 3.39 1.41 -20.44
N LYS A 176 2.06 1.54 -20.25
CA LYS A 176 1.05 0.68 -20.87
C LYS A 176 1.12 0.65 -22.40
N ASP A 177 1.62 1.71 -23.04
CA ASP A 177 1.66 1.83 -24.51
C ASP A 177 2.74 0.90 -25.12
N HIS A 178 3.66 0.42 -24.28
CA HIS A 178 4.64 -0.61 -24.65
C HIS A 178 4.16 -2.04 -24.37
N MET A 179 2.92 -2.21 -23.93
CA MET A 179 2.35 -3.49 -23.55
C MET A 179 1.34 -3.99 -24.60
N GLN A 180 1.18 -5.31 -24.67
CA GLN A 180 0.14 -5.91 -25.49
C GLN A 180 -1.24 -5.72 -24.86
N ALA A 181 -2.28 -5.62 -25.67
CA ALA A 181 -3.66 -5.55 -25.17
C ALA A 181 -3.99 -6.80 -24.31
N PRO A 182 -4.80 -6.66 -23.24
CA PRO A 182 -5.11 -7.77 -22.36
C PRO A 182 -5.81 -8.93 -23.09
N LYS A 183 -5.35 -10.16 -22.84
CA LYS A 183 -5.98 -11.39 -23.35
C LYS A 183 -7.09 -11.82 -22.38
N LYS A 184 -8.30 -12.01 -22.89
CA LYS A 184 -9.48 -12.37 -22.10
C LYS A 184 -9.75 -13.87 -22.16
N ARG A 185 -10.11 -14.48 -21.02
CA ARG A 185 -10.50 -15.90 -20.92
C ARG A 185 -11.62 -16.04 -19.90
N ASN A 186 -12.58 -16.91 -20.18
CA ASN A 186 -13.63 -17.23 -19.21
C ASN A 186 -13.14 -18.29 -18.23
N PHE A 187 -13.39 -18.06 -16.93
CA PHE A 187 -13.04 -18.94 -15.84
C PHE A 187 -14.13 -18.89 -14.76
N GLN A 188 -14.73 -20.04 -14.42
CA GLN A 188 -15.72 -20.16 -13.33
C GLN A 188 -16.79 -19.05 -13.31
N ASN A 189 -17.45 -18.82 -14.44
CA ASN A 189 -18.50 -17.80 -14.64
C ASN A 189 -18.02 -16.33 -14.57
N GLN A 190 -16.71 -16.09 -14.60
CA GLN A 190 -16.11 -14.76 -14.69
C GLN A 190 -15.26 -14.64 -15.95
N THR A 191 -15.18 -13.45 -16.54
CA THR A 191 -14.20 -13.16 -17.58
C THR A 191 -12.95 -12.59 -16.90
N LEU A 192 -11.85 -13.32 -16.98
CA LEU A 192 -10.55 -12.83 -16.53
C LEU A 192 -9.81 -12.21 -17.71
N ALA A 193 -9.04 -11.17 -17.42
CA ALA A 193 -8.12 -10.58 -18.38
C ALA A 193 -6.69 -10.64 -17.84
N LEU A 194 -5.76 -10.94 -18.74
CA LEU A 194 -4.34 -10.99 -18.47
C LEU A 194 -3.63 -9.94 -19.31
N LEU A 195 -3.00 -8.98 -18.65
CA LEU A 195 -2.10 -8.01 -19.26
C LEU A 195 -0.67 -8.54 -19.13
N SER A 196 -0.05 -8.88 -20.25
CA SER A 196 1.28 -9.53 -20.24
C SER A 196 2.43 -8.57 -20.02
N GLY A 197 3.37 -8.96 -19.17
CA GLY A 197 4.55 -8.17 -18.79
C GLY A 197 4.47 -7.59 -17.38
N GLU A 198 5.58 -7.01 -16.93
CA GLU A 198 5.72 -6.36 -15.62
C GLU A 198 6.52 -5.07 -15.79
N ASN A 199 5.97 -3.95 -15.33
CA ASN A 199 6.57 -2.62 -15.35
C ASN A 199 5.88 -1.70 -14.33
N ASN A 200 6.20 -0.40 -14.31
CA ASN A 200 5.60 0.52 -13.34
C ASN A 200 4.08 0.65 -13.52
N PHE A 201 3.59 0.54 -14.75
CA PHE A 201 2.16 0.54 -15.03
C PHE A 201 1.46 -0.65 -14.37
N THR A 202 1.98 -1.86 -14.50
CA THR A 202 1.32 -3.05 -13.91
C THR A 202 1.34 -3.04 -12.39
N HIS A 203 2.42 -2.57 -11.76
CA HIS A 203 2.45 -2.42 -10.30
C HIS A 203 1.38 -1.44 -9.81
N LEU A 204 1.26 -0.30 -10.51
CA LEU A 204 0.25 0.73 -10.23
C LEU A 204 -1.17 0.23 -10.50
N ALA A 205 -1.37 -0.56 -11.55
CA ALA A 205 -2.68 -1.00 -12.04
C ALA A 205 -3.19 -2.30 -11.41
N ASP A 206 -2.38 -3.02 -10.63
CA ASP A 206 -2.77 -4.33 -10.11
C ASP A 206 -3.97 -4.21 -9.14
N PRO A 207 -5.09 -4.89 -9.41
CA PRO A 207 -6.32 -4.71 -8.66
C PRO A 207 -6.21 -5.13 -7.20
N ARG A 208 -5.23 -5.94 -6.83
CA ARG A 208 -5.10 -6.51 -5.48
C ARG A 208 -4.35 -5.60 -4.51
N ILE A 209 -3.61 -4.62 -5.05
CA ILE A 209 -2.85 -3.66 -4.23
C ILE A 209 -3.80 -2.88 -3.33
N ARG A 210 -3.57 -3.01 -2.02
CA ARG A 210 -4.39 -2.39 -0.97
C ARG A 210 -3.61 -1.42 -0.09
N ARG A 211 -2.28 -1.47 -0.15
CA ARG A 211 -1.35 -0.64 0.63
C ARG A 211 -0.29 -0.06 -0.29
N ILE A 212 0.02 1.22 -0.08
CA ILE A 212 1.06 1.95 -0.80
C ILE A 212 1.87 2.75 0.21
N GLY A 213 3.18 2.81 0.06
CA GLY A 213 4.01 3.74 0.81
C GLY A 213 5.18 4.19 -0.05
N CYS A 214 5.45 5.49 -0.02
CA CYS A 214 6.46 6.10 -0.87
C CYS A 214 7.44 6.95 -0.06
N SER A 215 8.59 7.21 -0.68
CA SER A 215 9.58 8.19 -0.21
C SER A 215 10.12 8.97 -1.40
N VAL A 216 10.47 10.24 -1.15
CA VAL A 216 11.17 11.09 -2.11
C VAL A 216 12.59 11.29 -1.62
N ALA A 217 13.55 11.25 -2.52
CA ALA A 217 14.95 11.50 -2.23
C ALA A 217 15.58 12.41 -3.28
N ARG A 218 16.43 13.32 -2.83
CA ARG A 218 17.31 14.13 -3.66
C ARG A 218 18.72 13.56 -3.57
N TYR A 219 19.35 13.32 -4.72
CA TYR A 219 20.76 12.99 -4.87
C TYR A 219 21.41 14.01 -5.80
N ASP A 220 22.21 14.92 -5.25
CA ASP A 220 22.78 16.09 -5.90
C ASP A 220 21.68 16.97 -6.54
N ASN A 221 21.50 16.89 -7.85
CA ASN A 221 20.45 17.58 -8.61
C ASN A 221 19.43 16.58 -9.20
N THR A 222 19.37 15.36 -8.70
CA THR A 222 18.41 14.33 -9.13
C THR A 222 17.37 14.13 -8.04
N TYR A 223 16.10 14.27 -8.38
CA TYR A 223 14.99 13.89 -7.51
C TYR A 223 14.47 12.52 -7.93
N CYS A 224 14.30 11.64 -6.96
CA CYS A 224 13.79 10.28 -7.13
C CYS A 224 12.60 10.05 -6.22
N ILE A 225 11.61 9.34 -6.72
CA ILE A 225 10.51 8.79 -5.94
C ILE A 225 10.55 7.27 -5.99
N PHE A 226 10.37 6.65 -4.84
CA PHE A 226 10.24 5.20 -4.68
C PHE A 226 8.90 4.92 -4.03
N CYS A 227 8.08 4.08 -4.66
CA CYS A 227 6.78 3.67 -4.13
C CYS A 227 6.72 2.15 -4.05
N PHE A 228 6.46 1.63 -2.86
CA PHE A 228 6.24 0.21 -2.62
C PHE A 228 4.74 -0.09 -2.54
N TYR A 229 4.36 -1.24 -3.08
CA TYR A 229 2.98 -1.69 -3.19
C TYR A 229 2.80 -3.04 -2.52
N ASP A 230 1.73 -3.22 -1.74
CA ASP A 230 1.39 -4.51 -1.14
C ASP A 230 -0.13 -4.80 -1.19
N PRO A 231 -0.50 -6.09 -1.34
CA PRO A 231 0.37 -7.21 -1.69
C PRO A 231 0.54 -7.28 -3.20
N TYR A 232 1.72 -7.65 -3.68
CA TYR A 232 1.98 -7.87 -5.10
C TYR A 232 2.40 -9.31 -5.37
N TYR A 233 1.45 -10.13 -5.81
CA TYR A 233 1.71 -11.52 -6.21
C TYR A 233 1.91 -11.61 -7.72
N ARG A 234 3.12 -11.97 -8.13
CA ARG A 234 3.44 -12.20 -9.54
C ARG A 234 2.69 -13.40 -10.08
N HIS A 235 1.96 -13.20 -11.18
CA HIS A 235 1.56 -14.29 -12.05
C HIS A 235 2.67 -14.50 -13.09
N THR A 236 2.89 -15.74 -13.52
CA THR A 236 3.94 -16.12 -14.49
C THR A 236 3.91 -15.31 -15.79
N GLU A 237 2.72 -14.85 -16.18
CA GLU A 237 2.49 -14.20 -17.48
C GLU A 237 2.15 -12.70 -17.39
N GLY A 238 2.06 -12.08 -16.20
CA GLY A 238 1.78 -10.64 -16.04
C GLY A 238 0.71 -10.29 -15.00
N MET A 239 -0.09 -9.26 -15.25
CA MET A 239 -1.14 -8.79 -14.32
C MET A 239 -2.50 -9.43 -14.66
N LEU A 240 -3.08 -10.14 -13.69
CA LEU A 240 -4.39 -10.79 -13.81
C LEU A 240 -5.47 -9.96 -13.11
N PHE A 241 -6.63 -9.79 -13.74
CA PHE A 241 -7.75 -9.06 -13.17
C PHE A 241 -9.11 -9.57 -13.67
N SER A 242 -10.16 -9.29 -12.90
CA SER A 242 -11.54 -9.58 -13.31
C SER A 242 -12.00 -8.52 -14.31
N HIS A 243 -12.32 -8.93 -15.54
CA HIS A 243 -12.79 -8.03 -16.58
C HIS A 243 -14.32 -7.90 -16.56
N GLY A 244 -14.82 -6.67 -16.45
CA GLY A 244 -16.25 -6.37 -16.44
C GLY A 244 -16.53 -4.92 -16.05
N PRO A 245 -17.80 -4.57 -15.82
CA PRO A 245 -18.13 -3.26 -15.29
C PRO A 245 -17.38 -2.99 -13.97
N PRO A 246 -16.84 -1.78 -13.75
CA PRO A 246 -16.03 -1.53 -12.58
C PRO A 246 -16.78 -1.74 -11.25
N ALA A 247 -16.05 -2.23 -10.26
CA ALA A 247 -16.54 -2.57 -8.93
C ALA A 247 -17.77 -3.50 -8.91
N THR A 248 -17.90 -4.43 -9.85
CA THR A 248 -18.95 -5.48 -9.83
C THR A 248 -18.45 -6.86 -9.40
N HIS A 249 -17.15 -7.07 -9.36
CA HIS A 249 -16.53 -8.32 -8.93
C HIS A 249 -15.60 -8.08 -7.74
N CYS A 250 -16.03 -7.24 -6.81
CA CYS A 250 -15.22 -6.90 -5.66
C CYS A 250 -14.85 -8.13 -4.82
N PRO A 251 -13.59 -8.25 -4.37
CA PRO A 251 -13.18 -9.33 -3.49
C PRO A 251 -14.05 -9.34 -2.23
N TRP A 252 -14.33 -10.53 -1.67
CA TRP A 252 -15.21 -10.68 -0.51
C TRP A 252 -14.73 -9.87 0.71
N GLN A 253 -13.43 -9.62 0.81
CA GLN A 253 -12.89 -8.79 1.88
C GLN A 253 -13.12 -7.30 1.64
N TYR A 254 -13.31 -6.85 0.40
CA TYR A 254 -13.53 -5.46 0.00
C TYR A 254 -14.88 -5.32 -0.75
N PRO A 255 -16.02 -5.72 -0.17
CA PRO A 255 -17.25 -5.96 -0.93
C PRO A 255 -18.00 -4.69 -1.34
N LEU A 256 -17.56 -3.50 -0.89
CA LEU A 256 -18.27 -2.24 -1.07
C LEU A 256 -17.63 -1.41 -2.18
N LYS A 257 -18.38 -0.47 -2.77
CA LYS A 257 -17.83 0.55 -3.67
C LYS A 257 -17.30 1.75 -2.89
N GLY A 258 -16.20 2.34 -3.34
CA GLY A 258 -15.69 3.59 -2.78
C GLY A 258 -16.64 4.76 -3.01
N LEU A 259 -16.79 5.66 -2.04
CA LEU A 259 -17.59 6.88 -2.22
C LEU A 259 -16.87 7.88 -3.13
N ASN A 260 -15.59 8.14 -2.86
CA ASN A 260 -14.77 9.08 -3.63
C ASN A 260 -14.21 8.45 -4.92
N PHE A 261 -14.17 7.12 -4.97
CA PHE A 261 -13.63 6.32 -6.08
C PHE A 261 -14.63 5.18 -6.41
N PRO A 262 -15.73 5.50 -7.12
CA PRO A 262 -16.86 4.58 -7.33
C PRO A 262 -16.56 3.38 -8.24
N ASN A 263 -15.48 3.42 -9.02
CA ASN A 263 -15.01 2.29 -9.81
C ASN A 263 -14.07 1.36 -9.02
N MET A 264 -13.87 1.59 -7.72
CA MET A 264 -13.00 0.80 -6.85
C MET A 264 -13.76 0.13 -5.70
N CYS A 265 -13.17 -0.97 -5.21
CA CYS A 265 -13.65 -1.81 -4.13
C CYS A 265 -13.02 -1.40 -2.79
N THR A 266 -13.81 -1.33 -1.71
CA THR A 266 -13.36 -0.95 -0.36
C THR A 266 -14.00 -1.81 0.72
N ARG A 267 -13.40 -1.84 1.93
CA ARG A 267 -14.02 -2.45 3.13
C ARG A 267 -14.85 -1.46 3.94
N ASN A 268 -14.50 -0.18 3.89
CA ASN A 268 -15.03 0.85 4.78
C ASN A 268 -15.54 2.05 3.99
N ILE A 269 -16.71 2.54 4.40
CA ILE A 269 -17.29 3.78 3.92
C ILE A 269 -16.76 4.97 4.73
N PHE A 270 -16.27 4.77 5.97
CA PHE A 270 -16.04 5.87 6.93
C PHE A 270 -14.84 5.80 7.88
N LEU A 271 -13.97 4.78 7.87
CA LEU A 271 -12.85 4.74 8.83
C LEU A 271 -11.56 4.22 8.19
N ASP A 272 -10.52 5.05 8.23
CA ASP A 272 -9.16 4.59 8.01
C ASP A 272 -8.63 3.93 9.28
N ALA A 273 -8.15 2.67 9.18
CA ALA A 273 -7.69 1.94 10.35
C ALA A 273 -6.44 2.60 10.97
N ASP A 274 -5.67 3.33 10.16
CA ASP A 274 -4.52 4.10 10.60
C ASP A 274 -4.92 5.43 11.28
N GLU A 275 -6.08 6.01 10.95
CA GLU A 275 -6.65 7.15 11.70
C GLU A 275 -7.16 6.73 13.08
N VAL A 276 -7.76 5.54 13.20
CA VAL A 276 -8.23 5.01 14.48
C VAL A 276 -7.07 4.79 15.46
N ASN A 277 -5.90 4.35 14.96
CA ASN A 277 -4.69 4.23 15.77
C ASN A 277 -4.10 5.61 16.15
N PHE A 278 -4.20 6.61 15.27
CA PHE A 278 -3.74 7.97 15.55
C PHE A 278 -4.55 8.68 16.64
N VAL A 279 -5.85 8.40 16.73
CA VAL A 279 -6.71 8.90 17.81
C VAL A 279 -6.35 8.22 19.14
N ALA A 280 -6.02 6.93 19.14
CA ALA A 280 -5.60 6.21 20.34
C ALA A 280 -4.26 6.72 20.90
N ASP A 281 -3.28 7.03 20.03
CA ASP A 281 -1.97 7.55 20.46
C ASP A 281 -2.04 8.98 21.02
N LYS A 282 -2.96 9.83 20.53
CA LYS A 282 -3.15 11.19 21.08
C LYS A 282 -3.79 11.21 22.46
N ILE A 283 -4.61 10.21 22.78
CA ILE A 283 -5.24 10.09 24.10
C ILE A 283 -4.21 9.70 25.17
N HIS A 284 -3.13 8.99 24.80
CA HIS A 284 -2.08 8.60 25.74
C HIS A 284 -1.03 9.69 26.06
N ILE A 285 -0.98 10.78 25.29
CA ILE A 285 -0.05 11.90 25.54
C ILE A 285 -0.71 13.00 26.39
N SER A 286 -2.02 12.90 26.64
CA SER A 286 -2.81 13.92 27.36
C SER A 286 -3.35 13.48 28.74
N THR A 287 -2.77 12.42 29.32
CA THR A 287 -2.97 11.98 30.71
C THR A 287 -1.65 11.86 31.43
#